data_AF-A0AAU7WMF3-F1
#
_entry.id   AF-A0AAU7WMF3-F1
#
_cell.length_a   1.000
_cell.length_b   1.000
_cell.length_c   1.000
_cell.angle_alpha   90.00
_cell.angle_beta   90.00
_cell.angle_gamma   90.00
#
_symmetry.space_group_name_H-M   'P 1'
#
loop_
_entity.id
_entity.type
_entity.pdbx_description
1 polymer ?
#
loop_
_entity_poly.entity_id
_entity_poly.type
_entity_poly.pdbx_seq_one_letter_code
_entity_poly.pdbx_strand_id
1 'polypeptide(L)'
;MSTLPRTAPLAATLTALALLGACSSVTREINPEPTITSAGILAFRDICLKSAPSFAGAETAARNHGISDLTDAGFAKMGMNEDQSLGVQIQANKECAITTPTQNDSSLTQQFLSVAGKFSSTPVAQSVPSKITLNGQTFILMHDRRGGEAYVMLKTQ
;
A
#
# COMPACT_ATOMS: atom_id res chain seq x y z
N MET A 1 63.86 35.92 41.47
CA MET A 1 63.00 37.03 41.01
C MET A 1 63.20 37.19 39.53
N SER A 2 62.10 37.36 38.82
CA SER A 2 61.86 37.23 37.37
C SER A 2 62.80 38.02 36.45
N THR A 3 63.06 37.50 35.26
CA THR A 3 62.96 38.22 33.97
C THR A 3 63.07 37.24 32.78
N LEU A 4 62.02 37.20 31.94
CA LEU A 4 62.06 36.69 30.56
C LEU A 4 62.91 37.62 29.67
N PRO A 5 63.40 37.11 28.52
CA PRO A 5 63.02 37.81 27.29
C PRO A 5 62.72 36.91 26.07
N ARG A 6 61.60 37.25 25.41
CA ARG A 6 61.52 37.68 24.00
C ARG A 6 61.97 36.68 22.93
N THR A 7 61.01 35.95 22.37
CA THR A 7 61.11 35.28 21.06
C THR A 7 60.13 35.90 20.07
N ALA A 8 60.62 36.14 18.85
CA ALA A 8 59.86 36.35 17.62
C ALA A 8 60.81 36.02 16.46
N PRO A 9 60.33 35.87 15.23
CA PRO A 9 59.29 34.96 14.74
C PRO A 9 59.86 34.10 13.59
N LEU A 10 59.28 32.95 13.25
CA LEU A 10 59.55 32.31 11.95
C LEU A 10 58.31 31.56 11.46
N ALA A 11 57.94 31.90 10.24
CA ALA A 11 56.75 31.48 9.52
C ALA A 11 56.75 29.98 9.21
N ALA A 12 55.58 29.36 9.29
CA ALA A 12 55.31 28.06 8.67
C ALA A 12 53.94 28.13 7.99
N THR A 13 54.00 28.27 6.66
CA THR A 13 52.90 28.12 5.71
C THR A 13 52.33 26.71 5.77
N LEU A 14 51.04 26.58 6.09
CA LEU A 14 50.28 25.33 5.94
C LEU A 14 49.23 25.50 4.84
N THR A 15 49.52 24.88 3.71
CA THR A 15 48.67 24.68 2.53
C THR A 15 47.46 23.83 2.92
N ALA A 16 46.27 24.44 2.95
CA ALA A 16 45.01 23.73 3.10
C ALA A 16 44.59 23.14 1.74
N LEU A 17 44.75 21.83 1.57
CA LEU A 17 44.13 21.07 0.48
C LEU A 17 42.60 21.04 0.69
N ALA A 18 41.86 21.75 -0.15
CA ALA A 18 40.42 21.62 -0.25
C ALA A 18 40.07 20.28 -0.90
N LEU A 19 39.67 19.30 -0.09
CA LEU A 19 38.97 18.09 -0.55
C LEU A 19 37.58 18.50 -1.01
N LEU A 20 37.42 18.74 -2.32
CA LEU A 20 36.11 18.81 -2.96
C LEU A 20 35.51 17.40 -2.97
N GLY A 21 34.72 17.09 -1.95
CA GLY A 21 33.82 15.95 -1.95
C GLY A 21 32.80 16.11 -3.06
N ALA A 22 32.96 15.34 -4.13
CA ALA A 22 31.95 15.19 -5.16
C ALA A 22 30.74 14.49 -4.54
N CYS A 23 29.74 15.26 -4.12
CA CYS A 23 28.41 14.75 -3.87
C CYS A 23 27.84 14.29 -5.21
N SER A 24 28.03 13.01 -5.53
CA SER A 24 27.25 12.35 -6.57
C SER A 24 25.79 12.43 -6.16
N SER A 25 25.07 13.41 -6.69
CA SER A 25 23.61 13.47 -6.63
C SER A 25 23.10 12.27 -7.41
N VAL A 26 22.83 11.17 -6.68
CA VAL A 26 22.02 10.07 -7.20
C VAL A 26 20.67 10.69 -7.55
N THR A 27 20.41 10.87 -8.84
CA THR A 27 19.07 11.16 -9.34
C THR A 27 18.22 9.94 -9.00
N ARG A 28 17.61 9.93 -7.81
CA ARG A 28 16.55 8.98 -7.50
C ARG A 28 15.42 9.31 -8.45
N GLU A 29 15.15 8.40 -9.37
CA GLU A 29 13.92 8.41 -10.14
C GLU A 29 12.78 8.25 -9.11
N ILE A 30 12.16 9.37 -8.74
CA ILE A 30 10.98 9.37 -7.88
C ILE A 30 9.86 8.86 -8.78
N ASN A 31 9.63 7.55 -8.77
CA ASN A 31 8.44 7.00 -9.38
C ASN A 31 7.23 7.60 -8.66
N PRO A 32 6.39 8.41 -9.33
CA PRO A 32 5.26 9.06 -8.69
C PRO A 32 4.31 7.98 -8.14
N GLU A 33 3.78 8.24 -6.95
CA GLU A 33 2.76 7.36 -6.37
C GLU A 33 1.55 7.30 -7.32
N PRO A 34 1.01 6.11 -7.62
CA PRO A 34 -0.11 6.00 -8.54
C PRO A 34 -1.34 6.71 -7.95
N THR A 35 -1.96 7.59 -8.74
CA THR A 35 -3.26 8.17 -8.40
C THR A 35 -4.31 7.07 -8.39
N ILE A 36 -5.07 6.97 -7.30
CA ILE A 36 -6.13 5.96 -7.17
C ILE A 36 -7.39 6.48 -7.85
N THR A 37 -7.75 5.88 -8.98
CA THR A 37 -8.90 6.27 -9.81
C THR A 37 -10.03 5.25 -9.75
N SER A 38 -9.74 3.99 -9.43
CA SER A 38 -10.73 2.92 -9.46
C SER A 38 -11.63 2.90 -8.22
N ALA A 39 -12.94 2.92 -8.45
CA ALA A 39 -13.95 2.75 -7.39
C ALA A 39 -13.80 1.41 -6.66
N GLY A 40 -13.46 0.33 -7.38
CA GLY A 40 -13.21 -0.99 -6.79
C GLY A 40 -12.05 -1.00 -5.80
N ILE A 41 -10.97 -0.28 -6.09
CA ILE A 41 -9.80 -0.18 -5.20
C ILE A 41 -10.14 0.66 -3.95
N LEU A 42 -10.91 1.74 -4.11
CA LEU A 42 -11.39 2.54 -2.98
C LEU A 42 -12.34 1.74 -2.09
N ALA A 43 -13.26 0.98 -2.67
CA ALA A 43 -14.13 0.07 -1.94
C ALA A 43 -13.32 -1.02 -1.24
N PHE A 44 -12.30 -1.60 -1.88
CA PHE A 44 -11.42 -2.59 -1.26
C PHE A 44 -10.69 -2.04 -0.04
N ARG A 45 -10.20 -0.80 -0.12
CA ARG A 45 -9.61 -0.10 1.03
C ARG A 45 -10.59 -0.02 2.19
N ASP A 46 -11.79 0.46 1.90
CA ASP A 46 -12.75 0.81 2.94
C ASP A 46 -13.44 -0.41 3.53
N ILE A 47 -13.67 -1.43 2.71
CA ILE A 47 -14.37 -2.66 3.09
C ILE A 47 -13.41 -3.72 3.59
N CYS A 48 -12.33 -4.03 2.86
CA CYS A 48 -11.45 -5.16 3.19
C CYS A 48 -10.28 -4.75 4.09
N LEU A 49 -9.47 -3.75 3.68
CA LEU A 49 -8.27 -3.39 4.45
C LEU A 49 -8.60 -2.82 5.83
N LYS A 50 -9.61 -1.95 5.93
CA LYS A 50 -10.01 -1.34 7.22
C LYS A 50 -10.75 -2.28 8.17
N SER A 51 -11.35 -3.36 7.67
CA SER A 51 -12.07 -4.33 8.51
C SER A 51 -11.24 -5.56 8.86
N ALA A 52 -10.06 -5.71 8.26
CA ALA A 52 -9.11 -6.75 8.61
C ALA A 52 -8.61 -6.60 10.06
N PRO A 53 -8.29 -7.70 10.76
CA PRO A 53 -8.09 -9.04 10.20
C PRO A 53 -9.32 -9.95 10.14
N SER A 54 -10.41 -9.61 10.84
CA SER A 54 -11.59 -10.49 10.95
C SER A 54 -12.65 -10.24 9.89
N PHE A 55 -12.61 -9.07 9.24
CA PHE A 55 -13.63 -8.56 8.32
C PHE A 55 -14.98 -8.23 8.99
N ALA A 56 -15.02 -8.12 10.32
CA ALA A 56 -16.27 -7.89 11.07
C ALA A 56 -16.99 -6.58 10.68
N GLY A 57 -16.24 -5.53 10.34
CA GLY A 57 -16.80 -4.24 9.90
C GLY A 57 -17.12 -4.14 8.40
N ALA A 58 -16.83 -5.18 7.62
CA ALA A 58 -16.90 -5.11 6.16
C ALA A 58 -18.34 -4.89 5.66
N GLU A 59 -19.32 -5.57 6.26
CA GLU A 59 -20.73 -5.43 5.90
C GLU A 59 -21.24 -4.01 6.11
N THR A 60 -20.91 -3.39 7.26
CA THR A 60 -21.26 -2.00 7.54
C THR A 60 -20.57 -1.04 6.57
N ALA A 61 -19.29 -1.28 6.27
CA ALA A 61 -18.55 -0.45 5.33
C ALA A 61 -19.10 -0.53 3.89
N ALA A 62 -19.56 -1.71 3.46
CA ALA A 62 -20.11 -1.93 2.12
C ALA A 62 -21.34 -1.05 1.82
N ARG A 63 -22.14 -0.72 2.86
CA ARG A 63 -23.28 0.20 2.72
C ARG A 63 -22.89 1.59 2.25
N ASN A 64 -21.69 2.07 2.62
CA ASN A 64 -21.16 3.36 2.16
C ASN A 64 -20.82 3.36 0.66
N HIS A 65 -20.79 2.19 0.03
CA HIS A 65 -20.58 2.00 -1.39
C HIS A 65 -21.85 1.55 -2.13
N GLY A 66 -23.03 1.73 -1.52
CA GLY A 66 -24.32 1.42 -2.14
C GLY A 66 -24.69 -0.07 -2.13
N ILE A 67 -23.95 -0.92 -1.40
CA ILE A 67 -24.28 -2.33 -1.20
C ILE A 67 -25.12 -2.45 0.08
N SER A 68 -26.45 -2.37 -0.07
CA SER A 68 -27.37 -2.35 1.07
C SER A 68 -27.50 -3.70 1.76
N ASP A 69 -27.48 -4.79 0.98
CA ASP A 69 -27.81 -6.13 1.42
C ASP A 69 -26.73 -7.14 1.02
N LEU A 70 -26.30 -7.94 2.00
CA LEU A 70 -25.41 -9.07 1.77
C LEU A 70 -26.18 -10.35 2.06
N THR A 71 -26.30 -11.20 1.03
CA THR A 71 -26.92 -12.51 1.13
C THR A 71 -25.87 -13.53 1.59
N ASP A 72 -26.21 -14.33 2.59
CA ASP A 72 -25.38 -15.47 3.00
C ASP A 72 -25.60 -16.64 2.03
N ALA A 73 -24.55 -17.00 1.28
CA ALA A 73 -24.57 -18.13 0.35
C ALA A 73 -24.06 -19.44 0.97
N GLY A 74 -23.91 -19.49 2.30
CA GLY A 74 -23.45 -20.67 3.06
C GLY A 74 -21.93 -20.82 3.13
N PHE A 75 -21.17 -20.19 2.22
CA PHE A 75 -19.70 -20.17 2.24
C PHE A 75 -19.11 -18.76 2.39
N ALA A 76 -19.87 -17.74 2.00
CA ALA A 76 -19.54 -16.33 2.14
C ALA A 76 -20.81 -15.48 2.10
N LYS A 77 -20.74 -14.28 2.66
CA LYS A 77 -21.73 -13.22 2.45
C LYS A 77 -21.39 -12.46 1.17
N MET A 78 -22.36 -12.25 0.30
CA MET A 78 -22.15 -11.59 -0.99
C MET A 78 -23.23 -10.55 -1.25
N GLY A 79 -22.86 -9.45 -1.89
CA GLY A 79 -23.78 -8.40 -2.28
C GLY A 79 -23.24 -7.59 -3.45
N MET A 80 -24.13 -6.89 -4.13
CA MET A 80 -23.78 -5.91 -5.14
C MET A 80 -24.55 -4.61 -4.88
N ASN A 81 -24.04 -3.51 -5.39
CA ASN A 81 -24.81 -2.27 -5.46
C ASN A 81 -25.94 -2.39 -6.51
N GLU A 82 -26.87 -1.43 -6.49
CA GLU A 82 -28.08 -1.47 -7.31
C GLU A 82 -27.82 -1.60 -8.82
N ASP A 83 -26.77 -0.92 -9.31
CA ASP A 83 -26.37 -0.95 -10.73
C ASP A 83 -25.42 -2.10 -11.09
N GLN A 84 -25.09 -2.97 -10.12
CA GLN A 84 -24.22 -4.14 -10.28
C GLN A 84 -22.79 -3.81 -10.73
N SER A 85 -22.35 -2.55 -10.58
CA SER A 85 -20.99 -2.13 -10.94
C SER A 85 -19.94 -2.45 -9.86
N LEU A 86 -20.38 -2.77 -8.64
CA LEU A 86 -19.52 -3.08 -7.51
C LEU A 86 -20.10 -4.25 -6.69
N GLY A 87 -19.32 -5.31 -6.56
CA GLY A 87 -19.64 -6.46 -5.73
C GLY A 87 -18.70 -6.61 -4.54
N VAL A 88 -19.19 -7.27 -3.50
CA VAL A 88 -18.41 -7.67 -2.33
C VAL A 88 -18.67 -9.14 -2.01
N GLN A 89 -17.61 -9.86 -1.64
CA GLN A 89 -17.67 -11.19 -1.04
C GLN A 89 -16.87 -11.18 0.26
N ILE A 90 -17.49 -11.60 1.36
CA ILE A 90 -16.87 -11.65 2.69
C ILE A 90 -17.03 -13.04 3.27
N GLN A 91 -15.90 -13.69 3.54
CA GLN A 91 -15.81 -14.86 4.39
C GLN A 91 -15.11 -14.46 5.69
N ALA A 92 -15.87 -14.42 6.79
CA ALA A 92 -15.35 -13.96 8.08
C ALA A 92 -14.04 -14.68 8.46
N ASN A 93 -13.06 -13.90 8.94
CA ASN A 93 -11.72 -14.35 9.32
C ASN A 93 -10.90 -15.05 8.21
N LYS A 94 -11.34 -15.03 6.95
CA LYS A 94 -10.67 -15.79 5.88
C LYS A 94 -10.45 -14.99 4.60
N GLU A 95 -11.49 -14.39 4.04
CA GLU A 95 -11.39 -13.72 2.74
C GLU A 95 -12.28 -12.49 2.66
N CYS A 96 -11.79 -11.45 2.00
CA CYS A 96 -12.59 -10.33 1.55
C CYS A 96 -12.21 -9.99 0.12
N ALA A 97 -13.20 -9.90 -0.77
CA ALA A 97 -13.00 -9.59 -2.17
C ALA A 97 -13.97 -8.51 -2.64
N ILE A 98 -13.48 -7.66 -3.53
CA ILE A 98 -14.27 -6.67 -4.25
C ILE A 98 -14.20 -6.97 -5.74
N THR A 99 -15.34 -6.91 -6.42
CA THR A 99 -15.44 -7.12 -7.86
C THR A 99 -16.03 -5.91 -8.57
N THR A 100 -15.60 -5.68 -9.81
CA THR A 100 -16.18 -4.69 -10.72
C THR A 100 -16.22 -5.27 -12.15
N PRO A 101 -16.95 -4.65 -13.08
CA PRO A 101 -16.72 -4.86 -14.51
C PRO A 101 -15.26 -4.59 -14.91
N THR A 102 -14.85 -5.12 -16.06
CA THR A 102 -13.51 -4.88 -16.63
C THR A 102 -13.28 -3.39 -16.85
N GLN A 103 -12.10 -2.91 -16.46
CA GLN A 103 -11.70 -1.51 -16.63
C GLN A 103 -10.52 -1.43 -17.60
N ASN A 104 -10.55 -0.52 -18.57
CA ASN A 104 -9.45 -0.33 -19.50
C ASN A 104 -8.32 0.54 -18.89
N ASP A 105 -7.76 0.08 -17.78
CA ASP A 105 -6.65 0.70 -17.08
C ASP A 105 -5.59 -0.38 -16.76
N SER A 106 -4.38 -0.21 -17.26
CA SER A 106 -3.27 -1.13 -17.04
C SER A 106 -2.59 -0.93 -15.68
N SER A 107 -2.83 0.20 -15.02
CA SER A 107 -2.21 0.58 -13.75
C SER A 107 -2.94 0.05 -12.52
N LEU A 108 -4.11 -0.60 -12.69
CA LEU A 108 -4.98 -1.05 -11.59
C LEU A 108 -4.25 -1.94 -10.57
N THR A 109 -3.41 -2.88 -11.02
CA THR A 109 -2.62 -3.71 -10.10
C THR A 109 -1.66 -2.87 -9.25
N GLN A 110 -1.03 -1.86 -9.85
CA GLN A 110 -0.10 -0.98 -9.13
C GLN A 110 -0.84 -0.06 -8.16
N GLN A 111 -1.99 0.49 -8.56
CA GLN A 111 -2.88 1.26 -7.67
C GLN A 111 -3.33 0.41 -6.48
N PHE A 112 -3.76 -0.84 -6.74
CA PHE A 112 -4.22 -1.79 -5.73
C PHE A 112 -3.13 -2.09 -4.68
N LEU A 113 -1.93 -2.46 -5.15
CA LEU A 113 -0.81 -2.78 -4.27
C LEU A 113 -0.26 -1.55 -3.55
N SER A 114 -0.30 -0.37 -4.17
CA SER A 114 0.05 0.91 -3.51
C SER A 114 -0.90 1.21 -2.36
N VAL A 115 -2.21 1.03 -2.54
CA VAL A 115 -3.21 1.20 -1.47
C VAL A 115 -2.98 0.21 -0.34
N ALA A 116 -2.79 -1.07 -0.64
CA ALA A 116 -2.53 -2.07 0.38
C ALA A 116 -1.22 -1.83 1.14
N GLY A 117 -0.19 -1.31 0.45
CA GLY A 117 1.08 -0.93 1.06
C GLY A 117 0.97 0.12 2.16
N LYS A 118 -0.06 0.97 2.13
CA LYS A 118 -0.32 1.96 3.20
C LYS A 118 -0.79 1.33 4.51
N PHE A 119 -1.32 0.11 4.46
CA PHE A 119 -1.83 -0.62 5.63
C PHE A 119 -0.89 -1.75 6.07
N SER A 120 0.02 -2.17 5.19
CA SER A 120 0.94 -3.27 5.46
C SER A 120 2.09 -2.84 6.36
N SER A 121 2.44 -3.68 7.34
CA SER A 121 3.65 -3.55 8.16
C SER A 121 4.88 -4.20 7.50
N THR A 122 4.73 -4.80 6.32
CA THR A 122 5.82 -5.36 5.52
C THR A 122 5.85 -4.72 4.13
N PRO A 123 7.02 -4.67 3.46
CA PRO A 123 7.09 -4.25 2.06
C PRO A 123 6.14 -5.06 1.17
N VAL A 124 5.47 -4.38 0.26
CA VAL A 124 4.54 -4.99 -0.70
C VAL A 124 5.25 -5.13 -2.05
N ALA A 125 5.13 -6.30 -2.67
CA ALA A 125 5.67 -6.54 -4.00
C ALA A 125 4.96 -5.67 -5.06
N GLN A 126 5.58 -5.51 -6.24
CA GLN A 126 5.00 -4.72 -7.34
C GLN A 126 4.03 -5.51 -8.24
N SER A 127 3.87 -6.82 -7.98
CA SER A 127 2.97 -7.70 -8.72
C SER A 127 2.16 -8.59 -7.78
N VAL A 128 1.05 -9.12 -8.29
CA VAL A 128 0.24 -10.14 -7.60
C VAL A 128 0.64 -11.55 -8.06
N PRO A 129 0.50 -12.59 -7.20
CA PRO A 129 0.08 -12.51 -5.80
C PRO A 129 1.13 -11.82 -4.93
N SER A 130 0.68 -11.01 -3.96
CA SER A 130 1.56 -10.26 -3.06
C SER A 130 1.23 -10.54 -1.60
N LYS A 131 2.25 -10.79 -0.77
CA LYS A 131 2.07 -11.05 0.66
C LYS A 131 2.17 -9.74 1.45
N ILE A 132 1.22 -9.52 2.35
CA ILE A 132 1.24 -8.39 3.29
C ILE A 132 1.03 -8.87 4.72
N THR A 133 1.52 -8.08 5.68
CA THR A 133 1.18 -8.25 7.09
C THR A 133 0.36 -7.06 7.54
N LEU A 134 -0.83 -7.30 8.10
CA LEU A 134 -1.72 -6.26 8.60
C LEU A 134 -2.25 -6.69 9.97
N ASN A 135 -2.11 -5.84 10.98
CA ASN A 135 -2.49 -6.12 12.38
C ASN A 135 -1.93 -7.47 12.89
N GLY A 136 -0.67 -7.78 12.54
CA GLY A 136 0.01 -9.02 12.94
C GLY A 136 -0.47 -10.29 12.22
N GLN A 137 -1.39 -10.18 11.26
CA GLN A 137 -1.89 -11.30 10.46
C GLN A 137 -1.36 -11.21 9.03
N THR A 138 -1.10 -12.37 8.42
CA THR A 138 -0.57 -12.45 7.05
C THR A 138 -1.70 -12.68 6.06
N PHE A 139 -1.66 -11.93 4.96
CA PHE A 139 -2.61 -12.03 3.86
C PHE A 139 -1.91 -12.15 2.51
N ILE A 140 -2.55 -12.81 1.56
CA ILE A 140 -2.21 -12.79 0.14
C ILE A 140 -3.21 -11.89 -0.58
N LEU A 141 -2.67 -10.93 -1.33
CA LEU A 141 -3.40 -10.09 -2.25
C LEU A 141 -3.38 -10.70 -3.63
N MET A 142 -4.53 -10.78 -4.28
CA MET A 142 -4.68 -11.21 -5.67
C MET A 142 -5.49 -10.20 -6.45
N HIS A 143 -5.20 -10.10 -7.75
CA HIS A 143 -5.96 -9.28 -8.70
C HIS A 143 -6.21 -10.10 -9.96
N ASP A 144 -7.46 -10.49 -10.22
CA ASP A 144 -7.86 -11.18 -11.46
C ASP A 144 -8.61 -10.21 -12.37
N ARG A 145 -8.35 -10.32 -13.67
CA ARG A 145 -8.89 -9.44 -14.72
C ARG A 145 -9.76 -10.19 -15.75
N ARG A 146 -10.01 -11.49 -15.52
CA ARG A 146 -10.75 -12.36 -16.45
C ARG A 146 -12.25 -12.27 -16.15
N GLY A 147 -13.00 -11.60 -17.01
CA GLY A 147 -14.46 -11.45 -16.88
C GLY A 147 -14.92 -10.34 -15.93
N GLY A 148 -14.01 -9.45 -15.53
CA GLY A 148 -14.20 -8.36 -14.58
C GLY A 148 -12.87 -7.98 -13.94
N GLU A 149 -12.87 -7.08 -12.96
CA GLU A 149 -11.75 -6.92 -12.03
C GLU A 149 -12.15 -7.55 -10.69
N ALA A 150 -11.25 -8.33 -10.07
CA ALA A 150 -11.45 -8.92 -8.75
C ALA A 150 -10.23 -8.65 -7.87
N TYR A 151 -10.41 -7.86 -6.82
CA TYR A 151 -9.40 -7.53 -5.81
C TYR A 151 -9.64 -8.38 -4.57
N VAL A 152 -8.74 -9.32 -4.28
CA VAL A 152 -8.94 -10.32 -3.22
C VAL A 152 -7.89 -10.18 -2.12
N MET A 153 -8.33 -10.29 -0.87
CA MET A 153 -7.50 -10.41 0.31
C MET A 153 -7.79 -11.74 1.01
N LEU A 154 -6.83 -12.66 0.98
CA LEU A 154 -6.96 -13.98 1.60
C LEU A 154 -6.03 -14.09 2.81
N LYS A 155 -6.59 -14.40 3.98
CA LYS A 155 -5.82 -14.68 5.20
C LYS A 155 -5.12 -16.04 5.07
N THR A 156 -3.84 -16.11 5.40
CA THR A 156 -3.06 -17.35 5.20
C THR A 156 -3.16 -18.35 6.34
N GLN A 157 -3.57 -17.91 7.53
CA GLN A 157 -3.62 -18.69 8.77
C GLN A 157 -4.72 -18.18 9.70
#